data_AF-A0A086W5R0-F1
#
_entry.id   AF-A0A086W5R0-F1
#
_cell.length_a   1.000
_cell.length_b   1.000
_cell.length_c   1.000
_cell.angle_alpha   90.00
_cell.angle_beta   90.00
_cell.angle_gamma   90.00
#
_symmetry.space_group_name_H-M   'P 1'
#
loop_
_entity.id
_entity.type
_entity.pdbx_description
1 polymer ?
#
loop_
_entity_poly.entity_id
_entity_poly.type
_entity_poly.pdbx_seq_one_letter_code
_entity_poly.pdbx_strand_id
1 'polypeptide(L)'
;MTIRLTALALIGACLQGCVQTTPRWDHQFGSATRTNLAAQVLDPAAAANRNPATGVDGRAAKGAHDRYQRSFAQPESAPPALILGVGSAR
;
A
#
# COMPACT_ATOMS: atom_id res chain seq x y z
N MET A 1 13.35 -54.50 24.39
CA MET A 1 12.05 -53.82 24.21
C MET A 1 12.04 -52.41 24.83
N THR A 2 12.70 -52.20 25.97
CA THR A 2 12.78 -50.92 26.71
C THR A 2 13.49 -49.78 25.94
N ILE A 3 14.60 -50.05 25.26
CA ILE A 3 15.38 -49.03 24.50
C ILE A 3 14.58 -48.39 23.35
N ARG A 4 13.67 -49.15 22.72
CA ARG A 4 12.84 -48.62 21.62
C ARG A 4 11.74 -47.71 22.13
N LEU A 5 11.20 -47.99 23.32
CA LEU A 5 10.20 -47.16 23.98
C LEU A 5 10.80 -45.84 24.47
N THR A 6 12.03 -45.86 25.01
CA THR A 6 12.73 -44.64 25.43
C THR A 6 13.07 -43.74 24.24
N ALA A 7 13.50 -44.31 23.11
CA ALA A 7 13.78 -43.54 21.89
C ALA A 7 12.50 -42.89 21.33
N LEU A 8 11.38 -43.60 21.31
CA LEU A 8 10.10 -43.07 20.84
C LEU A 8 9.58 -41.93 21.73
N ALA A 9 9.75 -42.05 23.06
CA ALA A 9 9.37 -40.99 24.00
C ALA A 9 10.22 -39.73 23.83
N LEU A 10 11.53 -39.88 23.58
CA LEU A 10 12.44 -38.77 23.34
C LEU A 10 12.10 -38.01 22.05
N ILE A 11 11.76 -38.75 20.98
CA ILE A 11 11.29 -38.15 19.72
C ILE A 11 9.97 -37.42 19.95
N GLY A 12 9.01 -38.02 20.65
CA GLY A 12 7.72 -37.39 20.97
C GLY A 12 7.84 -36.10 21.80
N ALA A 13 8.83 -36.01 22.69
CA ALA A 13 9.11 -34.80 23.46
C ALA A 13 9.68 -33.66 22.58
N CYS A 14 10.51 -33.97 21.58
CA CYS A 14 11.02 -32.99 20.62
C CYS A 14 9.92 -32.43 19.70
N LEU A 15 8.81 -33.13 19.50
CA LEU A 15 7.69 -32.67 18.66
C LEU A 15 6.78 -31.65 19.34
N GLN A 16 6.85 -31.48 20.67
CA GLN A 16 6.03 -30.51 21.42
C GLN A 16 6.38 -29.04 21.13
N GLY A 17 7.46 -28.80 20.39
CA GLY A 17 7.85 -27.46 19.94
C GLY A 17 7.18 -27.00 18.64
N CYS A 18 6.52 -27.89 17.88
CA CYS A 18 5.96 -27.57 16.56
C CYS A 18 4.52 -27.04 16.60
N VAL A 19 3.85 -27.13 17.75
CA VAL A 19 2.52 -26.55 17.99
C VAL A 19 2.60 -25.74 19.27
N GLN A 20 3.05 -24.49 19.17
CA GLN A 20 2.83 -23.54 20.26
C GLN A 20 1.34 -23.24 20.36
N THR A 21 0.72 -23.79 21.39
CA THR A 21 -0.68 -23.59 21.70
C THR A 21 -0.93 -22.16 22.23
N THR A 22 -2.06 -21.62 21.82
CA THR A 22 -2.70 -20.43 22.39
C THR A 22 -2.79 -20.58 23.92
N PRO A 23 -2.28 -19.62 24.74
CA PRO A 23 -2.72 -18.21 24.78
C PRO A 23 -1.65 -17.18 24.38
N ARG A 24 -0.40 -17.59 24.17
CA ARG A 24 0.72 -16.66 23.93
C ARG A 24 0.62 -15.96 22.58
N TRP A 25 0.21 -16.68 21.53
CA TRP A 25 0.02 -16.11 20.19
C TRP A 25 -1.14 -15.13 20.15
N ASP A 26 -2.28 -15.49 20.73
CA ASP A 26 -3.48 -14.63 20.76
C ASP A 26 -3.22 -13.32 21.47
N HIS A 27 -2.43 -13.33 22.55
CA HIS A 27 -2.04 -12.11 23.26
C HIS A 27 -1.23 -11.14 22.37
N GLN A 28 -0.44 -11.66 21.42
CA GLN A 28 0.44 -10.85 20.57
C GLN A 28 -0.09 -10.62 19.15
N PHE A 29 -1.16 -11.32 18.75
CA PHE A 29 -1.71 -11.28 17.39
C PHE A 29 -1.97 -9.84 16.94
N GLY A 30 -2.72 -9.06 17.74
CA GLY A 30 -3.06 -7.68 17.40
C GLY A 30 -1.84 -6.75 17.27
N SER A 31 -0.80 -6.94 18.09
CA SER A 31 0.45 -6.18 17.93
C SER A 31 1.23 -6.61 16.69
N ALA A 32 1.33 -7.91 16.42
CA ALA A 32 2.05 -8.44 15.28
C ALA A 32 1.42 -7.98 13.95
N THR A 33 0.09 -8.01 13.84
CA THR A 33 -0.63 -7.53 12.66
C THR A 33 -0.41 -6.04 12.43
N ARG A 34 -0.50 -5.21 13.48
CA ARG A 34 -0.28 -3.76 13.35
C ARG A 34 1.16 -3.42 12.99
N THR A 35 2.14 -4.12 13.57
CA THR A 35 3.56 -3.95 13.22
C THR A 35 3.82 -4.35 11.77
N ASN A 36 3.25 -5.47 11.31
CA ASN A 36 3.41 -5.90 9.93
C ASN A 36 2.77 -4.92 8.93
N LEU A 37 1.59 -4.39 9.24
CA LEU A 37 0.95 -3.35 8.44
C LEU A 37 1.81 -2.07 8.39
N ALA A 38 2.35 -1.63 9.54
CA ALA A 38 3.22 -0.47 9.61
C ALA A 38 4.50 -0.64 8.79
N ALA A 39 5.00 -1.86 8.61
CA ALA A 39 6.15 -2.14 7.74
C ALA A 39 5.82 -2.08 6.23
N GLN A 40 4.53 -2.15 5.86
CA GLN A 40 4.06 -2.17 4.46
C GLN A 40 3.50 -0.82 3.98
N VAL A 41 3.18 0.08 4.90
CA VAL A 41 2.60 1.39 4.60
C VAL A 41 3.69 2.46 4.61
N LEU A 42 3.64 3.37 3.63
CA LEU A 42 4.64 4.44 3.46
C LEU A 42 4.76 5.36 4.69
N ASP A 43 3.61 5.72 5.30
CA ASP A 43 3.55 6.51 6.53
C ASP A 43 2.53 5.89 7.51
N PRO A 44 3.00 5.10 8.48
CA PRO A 44 2.14 4.50 9.51
C PRO A 44 1.51 5.52 10.46
N ALA A 45 2.07 6.73 10.56
CA ALA A 45 1.59 7.79 11.45
C ALA A 45 0.64 8.77 10.75
N ALA A 46 0.31 8.54 9.47
CA ALA A 46 -0.50 9.43 8.65
C ALA A 46 -1.85 9.81 9.29
N ALA A 47 -2.50 8.89 10.01
CA ALA A 47 -3.78 9.15 10.68
C ALA A 47 -3.67 10.15 11.84
N ALA A 48 -2.48 10.31 12.44
CA ALA A 48 -2.22 11.29 13.49
C ALA A 48 -1.79 12.65 12.93
N ASN A 49 -1.63 12.77 11.60
CA ASN A 49 -1.22 13.99 10.95
C ASN A 49 -2.32 15.07 11.09
N ARG A 50 -1.98 16.15 11.81
CA ARG A 50 -2.84 17.32 12.00
C ARG A 50 -2.54 18.45 11.02
N ASN A 51 -1.53 18.30 10.17
CA ASN A 51 -1.23 19.28 9.13
C ASN A 51 -2.40 19.30 8.14
N PRO A 52 -3.11 20.43 7.99
CA PRO A 52 -4.16 20.52 7.00
C PRO A 52 -3.60 20.22 5.61
N ALA A 53 -4.39 19.55 4.76
CA ALA A 53 -4.04 19.40 3.36
C ALA A 53 -4.07 20.78 2.70
N THR A 54 -2.93 21.48 2.68
CA THR A 54 -2.79 22.83 2.08
C THR A 54 -2.65 22.78 0.55
N GLY A 55 -2.76 21.59 -0.05
CA GLY A 55 -2.67 21.38 -1.48
C GLY A 55 -3.97 21.69 -2.22
N VAL A 56 -4.18 21.00 -3.32
CA VAL A 56 -5.39 21.13 -4.14
C VAL A 56 -6.60 20.56 -3.39
N ASP A 57 -7.75 21.26 -3.42
CA ASP A 57 -8.98 20.75 -2.84
C ASP A 57 -9.45 19.46 -3.52
N GLY A 58 -10.23 18.63 -2.81
CA GLY A 58 -10.63 17.32 -3.33
C GLY A 58 -11.40 17.37 -4.67
N ARG A 59 -12.17 18.43 -4.92
CA ARG A 59 -12.92 18.57 -6.18
C ARG A 59 -11.97 18.94 -7.32
N ALA A 60 -11.06 19.88 -7.11
CA ALA A 60 -10.06 20.24 -8.10
C ALA A 60 -9.09 19.07 -8.38
N ALA A 61 -8.71 18.30 -7.35
CA ALA A 61 -7.87 17.11 -7.49
C ALA A 61 -8.57 16.04 -8.35
N LYS A 62 -9.85 15.77 -8.08
CA LYS A 62 -10.67 14.89 -8.92
C LYS A 62 -10.75 15.39 -10.37
N GLY A 63 -11.03 16.69 -10.56
CA GLY A 63 -11.13 17.27 -11.89
C GLY A 63 -9.81 17.21 -12.68
N ALA A 64 -8.67 17.33 -12.01
CA ALA A 64 -7.35 17.14 -12.61
C ALA A 64 -7.13 15.67 -13.03
N HIS A 65 -7.43 14.72 -12.16
CA HIS A 65 -7.33 13.29 -12.47
C HIS A 65 -8.26 12.86 -13.62
N ASP A 66 -9.51 13.32 -13.63
CA ASP A 66 -10.46 12.99 -14.69
C ASP A 66 -9.99 13.55 -16.05
N ARG A 67 -9.36 14.73 -16.07
CA ARG A 67 -8.76 15.30 -17.31
C ARG A 67 -7.55 14.49 -17.77
N TYR A 68 -6.66 14.11 -16.85
CA TYR A 68 -5.50 13.26 -17.14
C TYR A 68 -5.93 11.90 -17.72
N GLN A 69 -6.96 11.27 -17.17
CA GLN A 69 -7.50 10.03 -17.73
C GLN A 69 -8.09 10.26 -19.13
N ARG A 70 -8.84 11.35 -19.31
CA ARG A 70 -9.48 11.68 -20.59
C ARG A 70 -8.47 12.00 -21.69
N SER A 71 -7.31 12.58 -21.38
CA SER A 71 -6.28 12.87 -22.41
C SER A 71 -5.72 11.63 -23.08
N PHE A 72 -5.81 10.45 -22.45
CA PHE A 72 -5.46 9.18 -23.10
C PHE A 72 -6.56 8.64 -24.01
N ALA A 73 -7.83 8.95 -23.72
CA ALA A 73 -8.97 8.52 -24.54
C ALA A 73 -9.25 9.49 -25.70
N GLN A 74 -9.00 10.78 -25.49
CA GLN A 74 -9.14 11.85 -26.46
C GLN A 74 -7.88 12.70 -26.38
N PRO A 75 -6.88 12.43 -27.25
CA PRO A 75 -5.73 13.30 -27.38
C PRO A 75 -6.21 14.73 -27.65
N GLU A 76 -5.71 15.69 -26.89
CA GLU A 76 -6.12 17.08 -27.02
C GLU A 76 -5.87 17.54 -28.46
N SER A 77 -6.92 18.04 -29.12
CA SER A 77 -6.81 18.51 -30.49
C SER A 77 -5.77 19.63 -30.54
N ALA A 78 -4.83 19.54 -31.47
CA ALA A 78 -3.78 20.54 -31.63
C ALA A 78 -4.38 21.96 -31.60
N PRO A 79 -3.79 22.90 -30.85
CA PRO A 79 -4.30 24.26 -30.79
C PRO A 79 -4.39 24.81 -32.22
N PRO A 80 -5.44 25.60 -32.55
CA PRO A 80 -5.63 26.12 -33.90
C PRO A 80 -4.37 26.86 -34.33
N ALA A 81 -3.87 26.55 -35.53
CA ALA A 81 -2.68 27.17 -36.08
C ALA A 81 -2.85 28.71 -36.04
N LEU A 82 -1.93 29.39 -35.37
CA LEU A 82 -1.85 30.84 -35.38
C LEU A 82 -1.47 31.28 -36.80
N ILE A 83 -2.45 31.58 -37.64
CA ILE A 83 -2.23 32.19 -38.96
C ILE A 83 -1.88 33.66 -38.72
N LEU A 84 -0.60 33.98 -38.56
CA LEU A 84 -0.10 35.34 -38.73
C LEU A 84 -0.06 35.63 -40.23
N GLY A 85 -1.08 36.33 -40.74
CA GLY A 85 -1.10 36.85 -42.09
C GLY A 85 -0.03 37.93 -42.27
N VAL A 86 1.13 37.57 -42.80
CA VAL A 86 2.11 38.54 -43.30
C VAL A 86 1.59 39.04 -44.64
N GLY A 87 0.82 40.13 -44.61
CA GLY A 87 0.43 40.85 -45.82
C GLY A 87 1.67 41.42 -46.49
N SER A 88 1.99 40.92 -47.69
CA SER A 88 3.00 41.51 -48.57
C SER A 88 2.56 42.94 -48.91
N ALA A 89 3.26 43.90 -48.33
CA ALA A 89 3.14 45.31 -48.71
C ALA A 89 4.42 45.71 -49.44
N ARG A 90 4.26 45.82 -50.76
CA ARG A 90 5.05 46.61 -51.72
C ARG A 90 6.20 45.90 -52.44
#